data_AF-A0AA41YS21-F1
#
_entry.id   AF-A0AA41YS21-F1
#
_cell.length_a   1.000
_cell.length_b   1.000
_cell.length_c   1.000
_cell.angle_alpha   90.00
_cell.angle_beta   90.00
_cell.angle_gamma   90.00
#
_symmetry.space_group_name_H-M   'P 1'
#
loop_
_entity.id
_entity.type
_entity.pdbx_description
1 polymer ?
#
loop_
_entity_poly.entity_id
_entity_poly.type
_entity_poly.pdbx_seq_one_letter_code
_entity_poly.pdbx_strand_id
1 'polypeptide(L)'
;MPQKRLWTPPQDARIRRLRGEGASWDAIAAALDVSRNAAIERGRRLGARLPPPVQRRAAAAEPQDPAREPLPPGHPAAWDAITAGTAFAGTPYPHALAGAA
;
A
#
# COMPACT_ATOMS: atom_id res chain seq x y z
N MET A 1 -26.25 33.76 1.34
CA MET A 1 -24.90 33.89 0.76
C MET A 1 -23.98 32.90 1.44
N PRO A 2 -23.30 31.99 0.73
CA PRO A 2 -22.35 31.08 1.35
C PRO A 2 -21.18 31.88 1.94
N GLN A 3 -20.88 31.70 3.22
CA GLN A 3 -19.77 32.38 3.89
C GLN A 3 -18.44 31.77 3.45
N LYS A 4 -17.51 32.62 2.99
CA LYS A 4 -16.19 32.19 2.52
C LYS A 4 -15.32 31.90 3.75
N ARG A 5 -15.10 30.61 4.06
CA ARG A 5 -14.26 30.20 5.20
C ARG A 5 -12.83 30.69 4.98
N LEU A 6 -12.23 31.31 6.00
CA LEU A 6 -10.84 31.73 5.99
C LEU A 6 -9.95 30.55 6.42
N TRP A 7 -9.00 30.18 5.57
CA TRP A 7 -7.99 29.16 5.90
C TRP A 7 -6.88 29.81 6.72
N THR A 8 -6.55 29.17 7.84
CA THR A 8 -5.49 29.65 8.74
C THR A 8 -4.21 28.83 8.58
N PRO A 9 -3.01 29.40 8.82
CA PRO A 9 -1.76 28.65 8.77
C PRO A 9 -1.73 27.37 9.63
N PRO A 10 -2.30 27.35 10.86
CA PRO A 10 -2.39 26.12 11.66
C PRO A 10 -3.24 25.02 11.01
N GLN A 11 -4.34 25.37 10.34
CA GLN A 11 -5.15 24.40 9.60
C GLN A 11 -4.37 23.81 8.42
N ASP A 12 -3.62 24.64 7.70
CA ASP A 12 -2.80 24.18 6.59
C ASP A 12 -1.69 23.23 7.06
N ALA A 13 -1.05 23.55 8.20
CA ALA A 13 -0.08 22.67 8.84
C ALA A 13 -0.72 21.32 9.23
N ARG A 14 -1.93 21.35 9.78
CA ARG A 14 -2.70 20.15 10.12
C ARG A 14 -3.01 19.29 8.89
N ILE A 15 -3.40 19.90 7.77
CA ILE A 15 -3.65 19.19 6.49
C ILE A 15 -2.38 18.48 6.01
N ARG A 16 -1.25 19.19 5.96
CA ARG A 16 0.02 18.61 5.50
C ARG A 16 0.45 17.45 6.39
N ARG A 17 0.36 17.62 7.71
CA ARG A 17 0.72 16.60 8.68
C ARG A 17 -0.13 15.34 8.53
N LEU A 18 -1.45 15.47 8.59
CA LEU A 18 -2.38 14.34 8.47
C LEU A 18 -2.23 13.63 7.12
N ARG A 19 -2.00 14.38 6.03
CA ARG A 19 -1.79 13.77 4.72
C ARG A 19 -0.46 13.02 4.62
N GLY A 20 0.60 13.55 5.24
CA GLY A 20 1.89 12.89 5.39
C GLY A 20 1.85 11.63 6.27
N GLU A 21 0.96 11.61 7.27
CA GLU A 21 0.66 10.43 8.12
C GLU A 21 -0.21 9.38 7.40
N GLY A 22 -0.68 9.66 6.18
CA GLY A 22 -1.47 8.72 5.39
C GLY A 22 -2.98 8.83 5.57
N ALA A 23 -3.48 9.82 6.31
CA ALA A 23 -4.91 10.00 6.54
C ALA A 23 -5.69 10.24 5.22
N SER A 24 -6.92 9.73 5.18
CA SER A 24 -7.84 9.98 4.07
C SER A 24 -8.35 11.42 4.10
N TRP A 25 -8.83 11.91 2.96
CA TRP A 25 -9.46 13.24 2.90
C TRP A 25 -10.71 13.33 3.79
N ASP A 26 -11.43 12.23 3.96
CA ASP A 26 -12.59 12.15 4.85
C ASP A 26 -12.20 12.31 6.33
N ALA A 27 -11.11 11.65 6.75
CA ALA A 27 -10.58 11.82 8.11
C ALA A 27 -10.04 13.24 8.35
N ILE A 28 -9.37 13.82 7.35
CA ILE A 28 -8.89 15.21 7.41
C ILE A 28 -10.06 16.20 7.51
N ALA A 29 -11.12 15.96 6.74
CA ALA A 29 -12.31 16.79 6.73
C ALA A 29 -13.04 16.76 8.07
N ALA A 30 -13.22 15.57 8.65
CA ALA A 30 -13.77 15.40 10.00
C ALA A 30 -12.92 16.09 11.06
N ALA A 31 -11.58 15.97 10.98
CA ALA A 31 -10.66 16.58 11.95
C ALA A 31 -10.62 18.12 11.92
N LEU A 32 -11.05 18.74 10.82
CA LEU A 32 -11.05 20.19 10.61
C LEU A 32 -12.45 20.80 10.58
N ASP A 33 -13.47 19.97 10.80
CA ASP A 33 -14.89 20.30 10.67
C ASP A 33 -15.19 21.03 9.34
N VAL A 34 -14.82 20.40 8.23
CA VAL A 34 -15.05 20.90 6.87
C VAL A 34 -15.69 19.85 6.00
N SER A 35 -16.24 20.28 4.87
CA SER A 35 -16.58 19.35 3.81
C SER A 35 -15.32 18.70 3.22
N ARG A 36 -15.49 17.46 2.78
CA ARG A 36 -14.46 16.70 2.06
C ARG A 36 -13.86 17.48 0.89
N ASN A 37 -14.70 18.10 0.07
CA ASN A 37 -14.26 18.87 -1.09
C ASN A 37 -13.41 20.08 -0.70
N ALA A 38 -13.74 20.77 0.40
CA ALA A 38 -12.92 21.88 0.91
C ALA A 38 -11.53 21.40 1.34
N ALA A 39 -11.44 20.25 2.02
CA ALA A 39 -10.16 19.64 2.40
C ALA A 39 -9.33 19.22 1.18
N ILE A 40 -9.94 18.60 0.16
CA ILE A 40 -9.26 18.19 -1.08
C ILE A 40 -8.69 19.41 -1.82
N GLU A 41 -9.52 20.42 -2.07
CA GLU A 41 -9.12 21.62 -2.81
C GLU A 41 -8.02 22.38 -2.06
N ARG A 42 -8.13 22.51 -0.73
CA ARG A 42 -7.08 23.15 0.05
C ARG A 42 -5.80 22.32 0.05
N GLY A 43 -5.89 21.02 0.27
CA GLY A 43 -4.74 20.11 0.27
C GLY A 43 -3.97 20.12 -1.05
N ARG A 44 -4.68 20.17 -2.19
CA ARG A 44 -4.06 20.34 -3.53
C ARG A 44 -3.27 21.64 -3.64
N ARG A 45 -3.86 22.77 -3.22
CA ARG A 45 -3.18 24.08 -3.23
C ARG A 45 -1.95 24.12 -2.31
N LEU A 46 -1.97 23.37 -1.22
CA LEU A 46 -0.85 23.27 -0.28
C LEU A 46 0.24 22.29 -0.72
N GLY A 47 0.02 21.52 -1.79
CA GLY A 47 0.90 20.43 -2.20
C GLY A 47 0.96 19.29 -1.17
N ALA A 48 -0.09 19.08 -0.37
CA ALA A 48 -0.15 18.01 0.61
C ALA A 48 -0.19 16.65 -0.11
N ARG A 49 0.89 15.88 -0.02
CA ARG A 49 1.05 14.59 -0.69
C ARG A 49 0.89 13.46 0.31
N LEU A 50 0.28 12.38 -0.17
CA LEU A 50 0.39 11.10 0.54
C LEU A 50 1.87 10.69 0.47
N PRO A 51 2.43 10.09 1.53
CA PRO A 51 3.71 9.41 1.38
C PRO A 51 3.62 8.44 0.18
N PRO A 52 4.68 8.34 -0.65
CA PRO A 52 4.71 7.32 -1.70
C PRO A 52 4.39 5.96 -1.06
N PRO A 53 3.74 5.04 -1.80
CA PRO A 53 3.43 3.70 -1.30
C PRO A 53 4.72 2.88 -1.18
N VAL A 54 5.60 3.27 -0.27
CA VAL A 54 6.63 2.41 0.25
C VAL A 54 5.86 1.47 1.18
N GLN A 55 5.73 0.20 0.79
CA GLN A 55 5.22 -0.92 1.62
C GLN A 55 3.70 -1.17 1.74
N ARG A 56 2.80 -0.60 0.91
CA ARG A 56 1.43 -1.18 0.80
C ARG A 56 1.35 -2.45 -0.06
N ARG A 57 2.49 -2.94 -0.55
CA ARG A 57 2.60 -4.13 -1.41
C ARG A 57 2.82 -5.45 -0.65
N ALA A 58 2.87 -5.43 0.69
CA ALA A 58 3.05 -6.64 1.50
C ALA A 58 1.77 -7.09 2.25
N ALA A 59 0.69 -6.31 2.23
CA ALA A 59 -0.52 -6.56 3.06
C ALA A 59 -1.75 -7.02 2.25
N ALA A 60 -1.55 -7.49 1.02
CA ALA A 60 -2.55 -8.28 0.31
C ALA A 60 -1.84 -9.48 -0.34
N ALA A 61 -1.16 -10.27 0.49
CA ALA A 61 -1.13 -11.70 0.20
C ALA A 61 -2.59 -12.12 0.14
N GLU A 62 -3.02 -12.70 -0.99
CA GLU A 62 -4.31 -13.39 -1.09
C GLU A 62 -4.54 -14.17 0.21
N PRO A 63 -5.72 -14.08 0.84
CA PRO A 63 -6.01 -14.93 1.99
C PRO A 63 -5.83 -16.37 1.54
N GLN A 64 -4.76 -17.01 2.02
CA GLN A 64 -4.53 -18.42 1.76
C GLN A 64 -5.68 -19.14 2.44
N ASP A 65 -6.59 -19.70 1.64
CA ASP A 65 -7.69 -20.52 2.16
C ASP A 65 -7.09 -21.67 2.99
N PRO A 66 -7.29 -21.68 4.32
CA PRO A 66 -6.69 -22.69 5.18
C PRO A 66 -7.29 -24.08 4.96
N ALA A 67 -8.43 -24.18 4.27
CA ALA A 67 -9.07 -25.44 3.91
C ALA A 67 -8.61 -25.98 2.54
N ARG A 68 -7.70 -25.27 1.84
CA ARG A 68 -7.17 -25.73 0.56
C ARG A 68 -6.31 -26.98 0.76
N GLU A 69 -6.55 -27.99 -0.09
CA GLU A 69 -5.69 -29.16 -0.20
C GLU A 69 -4.21 -28.75 -0.42
N PRO A 70 -3.24 -29.42 0.23
CA PRO A 70 -1.83 -29.15 0.01
C PRO A 70 -1.44 -29.24 -1.47
N LEU A 71 -0.50 -28.39 -1.89
CA LEU A 71 0.06 -28.48 -3.24
C LEU A 71 0.81 -29.81 -3.41
N PRO A 72 0.72 -30.47 -4.58
CA PRO A 72 1.46 -31.69 -4.83
C PRO A 72 2.98 -31.43 -4.81
N PRO A 73 3.80 -32.45 -4.53
CA PRO A 73 5.25 -32.35 -4.63
C PRO A 73 5.69 -31.82 -6.00
N GLY A 74 6.59 -30.83 -6.00
CA GLY A 74 7.09 -30.21 -7.23
C GLY A 74 6.20 -29.14 -7.85
N HIS A 75 5.10 -28.75 -7.20
CA HIS A 75 4.24 -27.67 -7.70
C HIS A 75 5.04 -26.35 -7.82
N PRO A 76 4.99 -25.63 -8.97
CA PRO A 76 5.80 -24.44 -9.21
C PRO A 76 5.67 -23.37 -8.12
N ALA A 77 4.45 -23.06 -7.68
CA ALA A 77 4.25 -22.08 -6.61
C ALA A 77 4.89 -22.46 -5.26
N ALA A 78 4.97 -23.76 -4.95
CA ALA A 78 5.65 -24.22 -3.73
C ALA A 78 7.17 -24.14 -3.90
N TRP A 79 7.68 -24.51 -5.07
CA TRP A 79 9.10 -24.38 -5.40
C TRP A 79 9.56 -22.92 -5.42
N ASP A 80 8.77 -22.03 -6.02
CA ASP A 80 9.02 -20.59 -6.03
C ASP A 80 9.05 -20.04 -4.61
N ALA A 81 8.09 -20.44 -3.75
CA ALA A 81 8.06 -20.02 -2.36
C ALA A 81 9.31 -20.47 -1.57
N ILE A 82 9.80 -21.68 -1.82
CA ILE A 82 10.99 -22.24 -1.14
C ILE A 82 12.28 -21.57 -1.65
N THR A 83 12.37 -21.27 -2.95
CA THR A 83 13.59 -20.75 -3.58
C THR A 83 13.67 -19.23 -3.64
N ALA A 84 12.60 -18.52 -3.30
CA ALA A 84 12.56 -17.07 -3.26
C ALA A 84 13.74 -16.49 -2.46
N GLY A 85 14.52 -15.62 -3.10
CA GLY A 85 15.69 -14.99 -2.48
C GLY A 85 16.96 -15.85 -2.42
N THR A 86 16.95 -17.06 -2.97
CA THR A 86 18.12 -17.94 -3.09
C THR A 86 18.71 -17.89 -4.51
N ALA A 87 19.87 -18.51 -4.72
CA ALA A 87 20.46 -18.68 -6.06
C ALA A 87 19.59 -19.50 -7.03
N PHE A 88 18.59 -20.22 -6.52
CA PHE A 88 17.65 -21.02 -7.31
C PHE A 88 16.36 -20.27 -7.67
N ALA A 89 16.21 -19.01 -7.27
CA ALA A 89 15.02 -18.22 -7.59
C ALA A 89 14.81 -18.14 -9.12
N GLY A 90 13.61 -18.49 -9.58
CA GLY A 90 13.25 -18.48 -11.01
C GLY A 90 13.67 -19.74 -11.78
N THR A 91 14.22 -20.75 -11.11
CA THR A 91 14.46 -22.08 -11.74
C THR A 91 13.21 -22.94 -11.65
N PRO A 92 12.90 -23.81 -12.64
CA PRO A 92 11.78 -24.74 -12.53
C PRO A 92 12.16 -25.99 -11.72
N TYR A 93 11.16 -26.66 -11.13
CA TYR A 93 11.30 -28.01 -10.58
C TYR A 93 10.92 -29.08 -11.62
N PRO A 94 11.64 -30.23 -11.69
CA PRO A 94 12.93 -30.48 -11.05
C PRO A 94 14.02 -29.67 -11.75
N HIS A 95 14.91 -29.06 -10.96
CA HIS A 95 16.09 -28.41 -11.55
C HIS A 95 17.07 -29.53 -11.95
N ALA A 96 17.42 -29.59 -13.24
CA ALA A 96 18.44 -30.53 -13.68
C ALA A 96 19.76 -30.13 -13.02
N LEU A 97 20.33 -31.02 -12.19
CA LEU A 97 21.72 -30.89 -11.76
C LEU A 97 22.57 -31.00 -13.02
N ALA A 98 23.23 -29.91 -13.41
CA ALA A 98 24.23 -29.96 -14.47
C ALA A 98 25.37 -30.87 -13.99
N GLY A 99 25.30 -32.16 -14.30
CA GLY A 99 26.28 -33.16 -13.88
C GLY A 99 25.75 -34.57 -13.56
N ALA A 100 24.65 -35.03 -14.16
CA ALA A 100 24.31 -36.45 -14.17
C ALA A 100 24.81 -37.09 -15.48
N ALA A 101 26.01 -37.70 -15.39
CA ALA A 101 26.67 -38.66 -16.29
C ALA A 101 26.50 -38.51 -17.81
#